data_AF-A0A1Y1MDP8-F1
#
_entry.id   AF-A0A1Y1MDP8-F1
#
_cell.length_a   1.000
_cell.length_b   1.000
_cell.length_c   1.000
_cell.angle_alpha   90.00
_cell.angle_beta   90.00
_cell.angle_gamma   90.00
#
_symmetry.space_group_name_H-M   'P 1'
#
loop_
_entity.id
_entity.type
_entity.pdbx_description
1 polymer ?
#
loop_
_entity_poly.entity_id
_entity_poly.type
_entity_poly.pdbx_seq_one_letter_code
_entity_poly.pdbx_strand_id
1 'polypeptide(L)'
;MRRKPKKRKGIDRKVGPKIVSSAESLAAKGFLRPQKEYTPPEDVKSKLEAIFHSVLGTKEGQTRLDNLSLRFQVLNTCYKEFQHGIPNSLLHTIETTSDVHNFYTTPLSTITPYENIKNMDVPPNLHVQYEYHRFHPETDTKFGGITAFPRSSTIVSGLKYKEKYKGHQQRESWPFTT
;
A
#
# COMPACT_ATOMS: atom_id res chain seq x y z
N MET A 1 8.94 -28.47 56.55
CA MET A 1 9.39 -28.10 55.17
C MET A 1 8.19 -27.62 54.35
N ARG A 2 8.08 -26.30 54.06
CA ARG A 2 7.00 -25.73 53.23
C ARG A 2 7.35 -25.93 51.74
N ARG A 3 6.60 -26.77 51.03
CA ARG A 3 6.75 -26.91 49.56
C ARG A 3 6.14 -25.68 48.88
N LYS A 4 6.97 -24.89 48.17
CA LYS A 4 6.46 -23.79 47.34
C LYS A 4 5.77 -24.35 46.08
N PRO A 5 4.67 -23.74 45.62
CA PRO A 5 3.97 -24.19 44.43
C PRO A 5 4.81 -23.93 43.17
N LYS A 6 4.94 -24.94 42.30
CA LYS A 6 5.58 -24.79 40.98
C LYS A 6 4.68 -23.92 40.10
N LYS A 7 5.23 -22.81 39.59
CA LYS A 7 4.58 -22.00 38.55
C LYS A 7 4.37 -22.88 37.30
N ARG A 8 3.12 -23.05 36.86
CA ARG A 8 2.81 -23.68 35.57
C ARG A 8 3.39 -22.78 34.47
N LYS A 9 4.24 -23.32 33.59
CA LYS A 9 4.67 -22.63 32.37
C LYS A 9 3.40 -22.26 31.59
N GLY A 10 3.26 -20.98 31.24
CA GLY A 10 2.14 -20.50 30.45
C GLY A 10 2.03 -21.31 29.15
N ILE A 11 0.79 -21.59 28.74
CA ILE A 11 0.50 -22.21 27.44
C ILE A 11 1.12 -21.30 26.37
N ASP A 12 2.01 -21.86 25.55
CA ASP A 12 2.61 -21.16 24.42
C ASP A 12 1.50 -20.90 23.39
N ARG A 13 0.89 -19.71 23.48
CA ARG A 13 -0.17 -19.29 22.58
C ARG A 13 0.49 -19.02 21.24
N LYS A 14 0.40 -19.99 20.32
CA LYS A 14 0.70 -19.76 18.90
C LYS A 14 0.00 -18.48 18.48
N VAL A 15 0.78 -17.48 18.06
CA VAL A 15 0.27 -16.18 17.62
C VAL A 15 -0.73 -16.44 16.50
N GLY A 16 -1.99 -16.07 16.72
CA GLY A 16 -3.06 -16.23 15.74
C GLY A 16 -2.76 -15.42 14.47
N PRO A 17 -3.31 -15.81 13.32
CA PRO A 17 -3.02 -15.11 12.08
C PRO A 17 -3.67 -13.70 12.07
N LYS A 18 -2.82 -12.71 11.79
CA LYS A 18 -3.10 -11.42 11.11
C LYS A 18 -3.81 -10.29 11.89
N ILE A 19 -3.02 -9.54 12.67
CA ILE A 19 -3.15 -8.07 12.74
C ILE A 19 -2.14 -7.37 11.80
N VAL A 20 -1.20 -8.12 11.21
CA VAL A 20 -0.11 -7.56 10.39
C VAL A 20 -0.64 -6.67 9.26
N SER A 21 -1.64 -7.10 8.49
CA SER A 21 -2.20 -6.26 7.42
C SER A 21 -2.87 -4.98 7.94
N SER A 22 -3.51 -5.05 9.11
CA SER A 22 -4.11 -3.87 9.75
C SER A 22 -3.04 -2.95 10.34
N ALA A 23 -1.96 -3.51 10.90
CA ALA A 23 -0.81 -2.76 11.40
C ALA A 23 -0.01 -2.12 10.26
N GLU A 24 0.20 -2.83 9.15
CA GLU A 24 0.78 -2.32 7.91
C GLU A 24 -0.11 -1.26 7.29
N SER A 25 -1.43 -1.48 7.23
CA SER A 25 -2.37 -0.45 6.80
C SER A 25 -2.34 0.77 7.71
N LEU A 26 -2.21 0.60 9.03
CA LEU A 26 -2.04 1.71 9.98
C LEU A 26 -0.70 2.42 9.80
N ALA A 27 0.39 1.67 9.59
CA ALA A 27 1.74 2.20 9.32
C ALA A 27 1.78 2.97 7.99
N ALA A 28 1.18 2.41 6.94
CA ALA A 28 0.92 3.03 5.64
C ALA A 28 -0.22 4.06 5.69
N LYS A 29 -0.79 4.32 6.88
CA LYS A 29 -1.78 5.36 7.17
C LYS A 29 -3.04 5.27 6.29
N GLY A 30 -3.44 4.07 5.92
CA GLY A 30 -4.75 3.70 5.34
C GLY A 30 -4.98 4.13 3.89
N PHE A 31 -3.99 4.72 3.22
CA PHE A 31 -4.17 5.28 1.88
C PHE A 31 -3.98 4.24 0.77
N LEU A 32 -3.09 3.27 0.99
CA LEU A 32 -2.79 2.19 0.06
C LEU A 32 -3.19 0.86 0.67
N ARG A 33 -3.76 -0.05 -0.14
CA ARG A 33 -3.86 -1.45 0.28
C ARG A 33 -2.44 -1.99 0.48
N PRO A 34 -2.20 -2.89 1.45
CA PRO A 34 -0.91 -3.53 1.63
C PRO A 34 -0.68 -4.54 0.49
N GLN A 35 -0.38 -4.03 -0.71
CA GLN A 35 0.17 -4.79 -1.81
C GLN A 35 1.67 -4.53 -1.87
N LYS A 36 2.43 -5.59 -2.15
CA LYS A 36 3.87 -5.50 -2.32
C LYS A 36 4.16 -4.99 -3.72
N GLU A 37 5.10 -4.06 -3.82
CA GLU A 37 5.68 -3.68 -5.11
C GLU A 37 6.21 -4.92 -5.82
N TYR A 38 6.00 -4.95 -7.14
CA TYR A 38 6.46 -6.04 -7.99
C TYR A 38 7.09 -5.47 -9.26
N THR A 39 8.36 -5.75 -9.44
CA THR A 39 9.10 -5.47 -10.66
C THR A 39 9.37 -6.78 -11.38
N PRO A 40 8.82 -7.00 -12.59
CA PRO A 40 9.01 -8.24 -13.32
C PRO A 40 10.49 -8.40 -13.68
N PRO A 41 11.12 -9.55 -13.36
CA PRO A 41 12.45 -9.86 -13.88
C PRO A 41 12.50 -9.88 -15.41
N GLU A 42 13.66 -9.59 -16.01
CA GLU A 42 13.83 -9.66 -17.47
C GLU A 42 13.57 -11.09 -18.00
N ASP A 43 13.99 -12.11 -17.24
CA ASP A 43 13.83 -13.54 -17.58
C ASP A 43 12.45 -14.14 -17.21
N VAL A 44 11.42 -13.31 -16.96
CA VAL A 44 10.09 -13.81 -16.55
C VAL A 44 9.54 -14.85 -17.52
N LYS A 45 9.67 -14.60 -18.82
CA LYS A 45 9.15 -15.48 -19.87
C LYS A 45 9.78 -16.88 -19.81
N SER A 46 11.11 -16.93 -19.85
CA SER A 46 11.86 -18.19 -19.82
C SER A 46 11.63 -18.98 -18.53
N LYS A 47 11.49 -18.30 -17.38
CA LYS A 47 11.15 -18.95 -16.11
C LYS A 47 9.74 -19.52 -16.12
N LEU A 48 8.75 -18.78 -16.64
CA LEU A 48 7.38 -19.27 -16.77
C LEU A 48 7.29 -20.46 -17.72
N GLU A 49 7.97 -20.41 -18.87
CA GLU A 49 8.06 -21.52 -19.81
C GLU A 49 8.62 -22.79 -19.15
N ALA A 50 9.70 -22.65 -18.36
CA ALA A 50 10.27 -23.76 -17.61
C ALA A 50 9.27 -24.36 -16.60
N ILE A 51 8.51 -23.49 -15.90
CA ILE A 51 7.46 -23.92 -14.97
C ILE A 51 6.34 -24.65 -15.70
N PHE A 52 5.81 -24.08 -16.79
CA PHE A 52 4.76 -24.70 -17.59
C PHE A 52 5.21 -26.04 -18.17
N HIS A 53 6.44 -26.14 -18.66
CA HIS A 53 7.00 -27.40 -19.13
C HIS A 53 7.10 -28.44 -18.00
N SER A 54 7.52 -28.03 -16.81
CA SER A 54 7.69 -28.96 -15.67
C SER A 54 6.38 -29.52 -15.12
N VAL A 55 5.29 -28.74 -15.17
CA VAL A 55 3.99 -29.12 -14.57
C VAL A 55 2.99 -29.62 -15.62
N LEU A 56 2.92 -28.95 -16.78
CA LEU A 56 1.94 -29.22 -17.84
C LEU A 56 2.53 -30.02 -18.99
N GLY A 57 3.86 -30.17 -19.08
CA GLY A 57 4.52 -30.88 -20.18
C GLY A 57 4.38 -30.22 -21.55
N THR A 58 3.83 -29.00 -21.62
CA THR A 58 3.59 -28.25 -22.85
C THR A 58 4.39 -26.96 -22.85
N LYS A 59 4.99 -26.65 -24.01
CA LYS A 59 5.64 -25.36 -24.25
C LYS A 59 4.61 -24.43 -24.86
N GLU A 60 4.37 -23.32 -24.18
CA GLU A 60 3.64 -22.12 -24.64
C GLU A 60 2.34 -22.32 -25.42
N GLY A 61 1.26 -21.72 -24.94
CA GLY A 61 -0.01 -21.67 -25.66
C GLY A 61 -1.14 -21.14 -24.81
N GLN A 62 -2.33 -21.00 -25.38
CA GLN A 62 -3.57 -20.77 -24.63
C GLN A 62 -4.07 -22.08 -24.00
N THR A 63 -3.18 -22.82 -23.33
CA THR A 63 -3.56 -24.05 -22.65
C THR A 63 -4.43 -23.67 -21.47
N ARG A 64 -5.65 -24.20 -21.44
CA ARG A 64 -6.59 -23.99 -20.35
C ARG A 64 -6.15 -24.74 -19.09
N LEU A 65 -6.23 -24.06 -17.96
CA LEU A 65 -5.90 -24.56 -16.63
C LEU A 65 -7.15 -25.11 -15.93
N ASP A 66 -7.83 -26.07 -16.57
CA ASP A 66 -9.10 -26.62 -16.07
C ASP A 66 -8.90 -27.53 -14.85
N ASN A 67 -7.77 -28.24 -14.82
CA ASN A 67 -7.42 -29.13 -13.71
C ASN A 67 -6.97 -28.33 -12.48
N LEU A 68 -7.79 -28.32 -11.43
CA LEU A 68 -7.54 -27.54 -10.21
C LEU A 68 -6.21 -27.87 -9.53
N SER A 69 -5.82 -29.15 -9.50
CA SER A 69 -4.55 -29.58 -8.89
C SER A 69 -3.33 -29.07 -9.65
N LEU A 70 -3.34 -29.18 -10.99
CA LEU A 70 -2.27 -28.67 -11.85
C LEU A 70 -2.19 -27.15 -11.79
N ARG A 71 -3.35 -26.49 -11.83
CA ARG A 71 -3.46 -25.04 -11.69
C ARG A 71 -2.88 -24.56 -10.36
N PHE A 72 -3.23 -25.21 -9.25
CA PHE A 72 -2.65 -24.88 -7.95
C PHE A 72 -1.13 -25.06 -7.95
N GLN A 73 -0.64 -26.16 -8.53
CA GLN A 73 0.79 -26.44 -8.60
C GLN A 73 1.54 -25.36 -9.38
N VAL A 74 1.05 -24.97 -10.57
CA VAL A 74 1.62 -23.88 -11.39
C VAL A 74 1.65 -22.57 -10.61
N LEU A 75 0.52 -22.16 -10.02
CA LEU A 75 0.44 -20.88 -9.30
C LEU A 75 1.33 -20.87 -8.05
N ASN A 76 1.45 -22.01 -7.37
CA ASN A 76 2.30 -22.14 -6.19
C ASN A 76 3.80 -22.12 -6.56
N THR A 77 4.20 -22.75 -7.68
CA THR A 77 5.59 -22.66 -8.17
C THR A 77 5.92 -21.24 -8.61
N CYS A 78 5.01 -20.56 -9.33
CA CYS A 78 5.20 -19.15 -9.69
C CYS A 78 5.32 -18.26 -8.44
N TYR A 79 4.49 -18.49 -7.41
CA TYR A 79 4.61 -17.74 -6.15
C TYR A 79 5.97 -17.94 -5.47
N LYS A 80 6.52 -19.16 -5.48
CA LYS A 80 7.84 -19.43 -4.90
C LYS A 80 8.97 -18.74 -5.66
N GLU A 81 8.90 -18.76 -6.99
CA GLU A 81 9.92 -18.16 -7.87
C GLU A 81 9.89 -16.63 -7.83
N PHE A 82 8.71 -16.02 -7.99
CA PHE A 82 8.58 -14.57 -8.13
C PHE A 82 8.26 -13.86 -6.81
N GLN A 83 7.98 -14.59 -5.73
CA GLN A 83 7.50 -14.05 -4.44
C GLN A 83 6.27 -13.14 -4.59
N HIS A 84 5.53 -13.31 -5.68
CA HIS A 84 4.37 -12.52 -6.05
C HIS A 84 3.19 -13.46 -6.33
N GLY A 85 2.12 -13.30 -5.57
CA GLY A 85 0.97 -14.21 -5.58
C GLY A 85 -0.25 -13.56 -6.21
N ILE A 86 -0.97 -14.32 -7.03
CA ILE A 86 -2.23 -13.87 -7.60
C ILE A 86 -3.27 -13.73 -6.47
N PRO A 87 -3.91 -12.55 -6.31
CA PRO A 87 -4.91 -12.35 -5.28
C PRO A 87 -6.17 -13.17 -5.58
N ASN A 88 -6.89 -13.58 -4.52
CA ASN A 88 -8.12 -14.36 -4.65
C ASN A 88 -9.16 -13.73 -5.58
N SER A 89 -9.22 -12.39 -5.61
CA SER A 89 -10.12 -11.64 -6.50
C SER A 89 -9.82 -11.83 -7.97
N LEU A 90 -8.55 -12.07 -8.35
CA LEU A 90 -8.12 -12.29 -9.74
C LEU A 90 -8.00 -13.77 -10.10
N LEU A 91 -8.14 -14.70 -9.16
CA LEU A 91 -8.04 -16.12 -9.50
C LEU A 91 -9.04 -16.50 -10.59
N HIS A 92 -10.31 -16.09 -10.48
CA HIS A 92 -11.32 -16.45 -11.48
C HIS A 92 -11.00 -15.96 -12.91
N THR A 93 -10.20 -14.89 -13.09
CA THR A 93 -9.85 -14.37 -14.41
C THR A 93 -8.68 -15.10 -15.06
N ILE A 94 -7.96 -15.92 -14.30
CA ILE A 94 -6.80 -16.67 -14.80
C ILE A 94 -7.27 -18.04 -15.28
N GLU A 95 -7.57 -18.17 -16.56
CA GLU A 95 -8.04 -19.43 -17.16
C GLU A 95 -6.95 -20.12 -17.97
N THR A 96 -6.08 -19.34 -18.59
CA THR A 96 -5.04 -19.85 -19.50
C THR A 96 -3.64 -19.55 -18.98
N THR A 97 -2.65 -20.29 -19.48
CA THR A 97 -1.22 -19.99 -19.27
C THR A 97 -0.83 -18.60 -19.78
N SER A 98 -1.52 -18.07 -20.79
CA SER A 98 -1.32 -16.70 -21.26
C SER A 98 -1.74 -15.66 -20.21
N ASP A 99 -2.81 -15.92 -19.46
CA ASP A 99 -3.28 -14.98 -18.42
C ASP A 99 -2.28 -14.93 -17.27
N VAL A 100 -1.70 -16.08 -16.91
CA VAL A 100 -0.61 -16.17 -15.93
C VAL A 100 0.60 -15.38 -16.41
N HIS A 101 0.99 -15.54 -17.68
CA HIS A 101 2.09 -14.80 -18.27
C HIS A 101 1.86 -13.28 -18.23
N ASN A 102 0.66 -12.83 -18.62
CA ASN A 102 0.31 -11.42 -18.61
C ASN A 102 0.35 -10.83 -17.20
N PHE A 103 -0.13 -11.59 -16.20
CA PHE A 103 -0.09 -11.17 -14.80
C PHE A 103 1.35 -10.95 -14.31
N TYR A 104 2.24 -11.91 -14.52
CA TYR A 104 3.64 -11.81 -14.05
C TYR A 104 4.52 -10.90 -14.90
N THR A 105 4.09 -10.52 -16.11
CA THR A 105 4.80 -9.50 -16.91
C THR A 105 4.38 -8.08 -16.52
N THR A 106 3.25 -7.92 -15.82
CA THR A 106 2.72 -6.60 -15.45
C THR A 106 3.40 -6.09 -14.18
N PRO A 107 4.09 -4.93 -14.21
CA PRO A 107 4.67 -4.34 -13.02
C PRO A 107 3.58 -3.78 -12.10
N LEU A 108 3.83 -3.84 -10.78
CA LEU A 108 2.97 -3.26 -9.76
C LEU A 108 3.75 -2.26 -8.93
N SER A 109 3.33 -0.99 -8.98
CA SER A 109 3.87 0.09 -8.15
C SER A 109 2.88 0.45 -7.05
N THR A 110 3.39 0.67 -5.85
CA THR A 110 2.65 1.23 -4.71
C THR A 110 2.75 2.75 -4.66
N ILE A 111 3.57 3.37 -5.52
CA ILE A 111 3.81 4.81 -5.54
C ILE A 111 2.51 5.50 -5.94
N THR A 112 2.09 6.47 -5.13
CA THR A 112 0.87 7.22 -5.41
C THR A 112 1.07 8.12 -6.64
N PRO A 113 0.02 8.46 -7.39
CA PRO A 113 0.14 9.42 -8.50
C PRO A 113 0.77 10.76 -8.05
N TYR A 114 0.48 11.19 -6.83
CA TYR A 114 1.05 12.42 -6.25
C TYR A 114 2.56 12.32 -5.99
N GLU A 115 3.03 11.19 -5.47
CA GLU A 115 4.47 10.93 -5.31
C GLU A 115 5.16 10.77 -6.66
N ASN A 116 4.48 10.19 -7.66
CA ASN A 116 5.03 10.05 -9.00
C ASN A 116 5.33 11.42 -9.63
N ILE A 117 4.43 12.40 -9.47
CA ILE A 117 4.63 13.78 -9.97
C ILE A 117 5.91 14.42 -9.39
N LYS A 118 6.32 14.04 -8.17
CA LYS A 118 7.56 14.54 -7.56
C LYS A 118 8.82 14.09 -8.27
N ASN A 119 8.78 12.91 -8.88
CA ASN A 119 9.92 12.28 -9.55
C ASN A 119 9.88 12.49 -11.07
N MET A 120 8.79 13.02 -11.60
CA MET A 120 8.62 13.32 -13.02
C MET A 120 9.13 14.73 -13.34
N ASP A 121 9.62 14.92 -14.56
CA ASP A 121 9.96 16.24 -15.06
C ASP A 121 8.67 17.01 -15.36
N VAL A 122 8.38 18.02 -14.55
CA VAL A 122 7.17 18.84 -14.66
C VAL A 122 7.46 20.08 -15.49
N PRO A 123 6.50 20.53 -16.32
CA PRO A 123 6.71 21.71 -17.14
C PRO A 123 6.92 22.96 -16.26
N PRO A 124 7.69 23.95 -16.72
CA PRO A 124 8.16 25.06 -15.87
C PRO A 124 7.03 25.94 -15.32
N ASN A 125 5.84 25.89 -15.93
CA ASN A 125 4.64 26.61 -15.48
C ASN A 125 3.80 25.83 -14.45
N LEU A 126 4.18 24.60 -14.11
CA LEU A 126 3.47 23.78 -13.12
C LEU A 126 4.25 23.73 -11.81
N HIS A 127 3.69 24.35 -10.77
CA HIS A 127 4.22 24.29 -9.41
C HIS A 127 3.30 23.48 -8.50
N VAL A 128 3.78 22.32 -8.04
CA VAL A 128 3.03 21.44 -7.14
C VAL A 128 3.52 21.65 -5.71
N GLN A 129 2.60 21.91 -4.80
CA GLN A 129 2.89 21.99 -3.36
C GLN A 129 2.80 20.58 -2.77
N TYR A 130 3.96 20.01 -2.39
CA TYR A 130 4.06 18.65 -1.82
C TYR A 130 3.68 18.55 -0.34
N GLU A 131 3.83 19.65 0.39
CA GLU A 131 3.49 19.73 1.79
C GLU A 131 2.20 20.50 1.98
N TYR A 132 1.29 19.95 2.78
CA TYR A 132 0.11 20.68 3.19
C TYR A 132 0.52 21.94 3.96
N HIS A 133 0.31 23.10 3.35
CA HIS A 133 0.45 24.37 4.02
C HIS A 133 -0.91 24.74 4.62
N ARG A 134 -1.00 24.77 5.95
CA ARG A 134 -2.19 25.25 6.66
C ARG A 134 -1.96 26.68 7.11
N PHE A 135 -2.99 27.51 6.98
CA PHE A 135 -2.95 28.86 7.51
C PHE A 135 -2.76 28.83 9.02
N HIS A 136 -1.79 29.62 9.50
CA HIS A 136 -1.60 29.91 10.91
C HIS A 136 -1.07 31.35 11.00
N PRO A 137 -1.71 32.23 11.79
CA PRO A 137 -1.45 33.67 11.73
C PRO A 137 0.00 34.04 12.04
N GLU A 138 0.64 33.31 12.96
CA GLU A 138 2.04 33.58 13.37
C GLU A 138 3.08 33.12 12.35
N THR A 139 2.77 32.13 11.51
CA THR A 139 3.74 31.52 10.59
C THR A 139 3.46 31.84 9.13
N ASP A 140 2.34 32.50 8.83
CA ASP A 140 1.97 32.86 7.48
C ASP A 140 2.85 34.00 6.95
N THR A 141 3.74 33.66 6.02
CA THR A 141 4.60 34.63 5.34
C THR A 141 3.92 35.27 4.13
N LYS A 142 2.83 34.69 3.60
CA LYS A 142 2.27 35.09 2.30
C LYS A 142 1.30 36.26 2.40
N PHE A 143 0.49 36.31 3.46
CA PHE A 143 -0.53 37.35 3.65
C PHE A 143 -0.34 38.11 4.97
N GLY A 144 0.84 38.02 5.57
CA GLY A 144 1.18 38.71 6.82
C GLY A 144 0.28 38.31 7.98
N GLY A 145 -0.21 37.06 8.00
CA GLY A 145 -1.11 36.58 9.05
C GLY A 145 -2.58 36.95 8.84
N ILE A 146 -2.95 37.59 7.73
CA ILE A 146 -4.33 37.92 7.39
C ILE A 146 -4.98 36.73 6.68
N THR A 147 -6.04 36.18 7.29
CA THR A 147 -6.82 35.09 6.69
C THR A 147 -7.93 35.63 5.78
N ALA A 148 -8.18 34.94 4.66
CA ALA A 148 -9.38 35.18 3.84
C ALA A 148 -10.68 34.69 4.54
N PHE A 149 -10.57 33.94 5.64
CA PHE A 149 -11.69 33.33 6.34
C PHE A 149 -11.70 33.71 7.85
N PRO A 150 -12.07 34.95 8.20
CA PRO A 150 -11.94 35.51 9.56
C PRO A 150 -12.79 34.83 10.66
N ARG A 151 -13.70 33.93 10.30
CA ARG A 151 -14.54 33.16 11.24
C ARG A 151 -14.36 31.64 11.14
N SER A 152 -13.46 31.19 10.27
CA SER A 152 -13.22 29.77 10.06
C SER A 152 -11.98 29.34 10.82
N SER A 153 -12.19 28.64 11.94
CA SER A 153 -11.09 28.02 12.68
C SER A 153 -10.46 26.90 11.85
N THR A 154 -9.13 26.84 11.85
CA THR A 154 -8.38 25.72 11.25
C THR A 154 -8.22 24.63 12.29
N ILE A 155 -9.25 23.77 12.39
CA ILE A 155 -9.27 22.67 13.36
C ILE A 155 -8.59 21.44 12.74
N VAL A 156 -7.59 20.92 13.44
CA VAL A 156 -6.93 19.67 13.08
C VAL A 156 -7.62 18.54 13.86
N SER A 157 -8.65 17.95 13.25
CA SER A 157 -9.47 16.90 13.88
C SER A 157 -8.76 15.54 13.95
N GLY A 158 -7.91 15.23 12.96
CA GLY A 158 -7.22 13.94 12.90
C GLY A 158 -6.07 13.86 13.91
N LEU A 159 -6.08 12.84 14.78
CA LEU A 159 -5.00 12.58 15.75
C LEU A 159 -3.63 12.50 15.07
N LYS A 160 -3.56 11.85 13.90
CA LYS A 160 -2.39 11.77 13.00
C LYS A 160 -1.80 13.13 12.64
N TYR A 161 -2.67 14.11 12.41
CA TYR A 161 -2.28 15.41 11.86
C TYR A 161 -2.07 16.46 12.95
N LYS A 162 -2.58 16.21 14.16
CA LYS A 162 -2.50 17.15 15.29
C LYS A 162 -1.07 17.39 15.76
N GLU A 163 -0.20 16.38 15.67
CA GLU A 163 1.23 16.53 15.96
C GLU A 163 1.98 17.28 14.86
N LYS A 164 1.65 16.99 13.59
CA LYS A 164 2.34 17.57 12.43
C LYS A 164 1.91 19.02 12.13
N TYR A 165 0.64 19.35 12.36
CA TYR A 165 0.06 20.63 12.01
C TYR A 165 -0.55 21.29 13.24
N LYS A 166 -0.16 22.54 13.51
CA LYS A 166 -0.81 23.36 14.52
C LYS A 166 -2.16 23.83 13.99
N GLY A 167 -3.21 23.59 14.76
CA GLY A 167 -4.50 24.21 14.53
C GLY A 167 -4.51 25.65 15.01
N HIS A 168 -5.46 26.44 14.52
CA HIS A 168 -5.68 27.81 14.97
C HIS A 168 -7.18 28.08 15.15
N GLN A 169 -7.55 28.63 16.29
CA GLN A 169 -8.93 29.06 16.58
C GLN A 169 -9.08 30.54 16.27
N GLN A 170 -10.02 30.86 15.38
CA GLN A 170 -10.37 32.23 15.02
C GLN A 170 -11.33 32.84 16.03
N ARG A 171 -11.31 34.18 16.13
CA ARG A 171 -12.27 34.91 16.97
C ARG A 171 -13.64 34.95 16.30
N GLU A 172 -14.70 34.80 17.11
CA GLU A 172 -16.09 34.85 16.63
C GLU A 172 -16.71 36.25 16.70
N SER A 173 -16.08 37.20 17.41
CA SER A 173 -16.58 38.57 17.63
C SER A 173 -15.75 39.64 16.89
N TRP A 174 -16.43 40.71 16.47
CA TRP A 174 -15.86 41.85 15.73
C TRP A 174 -15.06 42.81 16.64
N PRO A 175 -13.98 43.48 16.17
CA PRO A 175 -13.34 43.30 14.87
C PRO A 175 -12.50 42.02 14.83
N PHE A 176 -12.53 41.34 13.68
CA PHE A 176 -11.90 40.03 13.51
C PHE A 176 -10.37 40.09 13.31
N THR A 177 -9.80 41.28 13.19
CA THR A 177 -8.38 41.55 12.98
C THR A 177 -7.80 42.36 14.15
N THR A 178 -6.55 42.08 14.53
CA THR A 178 -5.69 42.99 15.31
C THR A 178 -4.47 43.29 14.45
#